data_AF-A0A8H7W1Q0-F1
#
_entry.id   AF-A0A8H7W1Q0-F1
#
_cell.length_a   1.000
_cell.length_b   1.000
_cell.length_c   1.000
_cell.angle_alpha   90.00
_cell.angle_beta   90.00
_cell.angle_gamma   90.00
#
_symmetry.space_group_name_H-M   'P 1'
#
loop_
_entity.id
_entity.type
_entity.pdbx_description
1 polymer ?
#
loop_
_entity_poly.entity_id
_entity_poly.type
_entity_poly.pdbx_seq_one_letter_code
_entity_poly.pdbx_strand_id
1 'polypeptide(L)'
;MILYDLESIEAKKKLNQPLQPSTVSKAVSYELREKNNFANAEILFGYLIEILDEKKNANVKYNEYDVTAFQRAVSTLVRYAPSPKDSRYYFNLTLAEFDKPLRTSTLELTILNNLVFVHSQHNDTMEDALNIIKTALEIGVFRFKVTEYYRHQPSRFNDPLSVFDTLSQKVLRYHGLEFNQDKTDIQKCIKKN
;
A
#
# COMPACT_ATOMS: atom_id res chain seq x y z
N MET A 1 14.04 4.05 -24.68
CA MET A 1 13.51 4.34 -23.33
C MET A 1 11.99 4.24 -23.43
N ILE A 2 11.35 3.26 -22.76
CA ILE A 2 9.89 3.15 -22.78
C ILE A 2 9.36 4.15 -21.75
N LEU A 3 8.67 5.19 -22.20
CA LEU A 3 7.98 6.14 -21.32
C LEU A 3 6.76 5.43 -20.73
N TYR A 4 6.69 5.41 -19.40
CA TYR A 4 5.56 4.85 -18.65
C TYR A 4 4.77 6.01 -18.05
N ASP A 5 4.22 6.90 -18.87
CA ASP A 5 3.42 8.04 -18.42
C ASP A 5 1.99 8.01 -18.95
N LEU A 6 1.14 8.91 -18.41
CA LEU A 6 -0.27 8.99 -18.78
C LEU A 6 -0.45 9.17 -20.30
N GLU A 7 0.28 10.10 -20.90
CA GLU A 7 0.21 10.38 -22.35
C GLU A 7 0.48 9.14 -23.19
N SER A 8 1.50 8.34 -22.82
CA SER A 8 1.83 7.09 -23.50
C SER A 8 0.73 6.04 -23.37
N ILE A 9 0.07 5.95 -22.21
CA ILE A 9 -1.05 5.03 -21.98
C ILE A 9 -2.29 5.47 -22.77
N GLU A 10 -2.61 6.77 -22.78
CA GLU A 10 -3.73 7.31 -23.53
C GLU A 10 -3.54 7.15 -25.04
N ALA A 11 -2.33 7.35 -25.55
CA ALA A 11 -2.02 7.10 -26.96
C ALA A 11 -2.31 5.64 -27.34
N LYS A 12 -1.93 4.68 -26.50
CA LYS A 12 -2.26 3.26 -26.71
C LYS A 12 -3.76 3.00 -26.67
N LYS A 13 -4.49 3.60 -25.73
CA LYS A 13 -5.96 3.47 -25.61
C LYS A 13 -6.65 4.03 -26.86
N LYS A 14 -6.23 5.20 -27.36
CA LYS A 14 -6.75 5.81 -28.60
C LYS A 14 -6.52 4.94 -29.84
N LEU A 15 -5.44 4.16 -29.86
CA LEU A 15 -5.12 3.21 -30.92
C LEU A 15 -5.78 1.82 -30.73
N ASN A 16 -6.68 1.68 -29.75
CA ASN A 16 -7.31 0.40 -29.38
C ASN A 16 -6.29 -0.72 -29.10
N GLN A 17 -5.10 -0.36 -28.62
CA GLN A 17 -4.09 -1.34 -28.23
C GLN A 17 -4.43 -1.91 -26.84
N PRO A 18 -4.32 -3.23 -26.65
CA PRO A 18 -4.62 -3.84 -25.37
C PRO A 18 -3.67 -3.34 -24.29
N LEU A 19 -4.22 -2.76 -23.22
CA LEU A 19 -3.47 -2.31 -22.07
C LEU A 19 -3.23 -3.47 -21.11
N GLN A 20 -1.96 -3.70 -20.76
CA GLN A 20 -1.59 -4.70 -19.78
C GLN A 20 -1.60 -4.07 -18.37
N PRO A 21 -2.23 -4.70 -17.36
CA PRO A 21 -2.26 -4.19 -15.98
C PRO A 21 -0.88 -3.82 -15.42
N SER A 22 0.13 -4.64 -15.70
CA SER A 22 1.52 -4.40 -15.27
C SER A 22 2.12 -3.13 -15.88
N THR A 23 1.69 -2.73 -17.08
CA THR A 23 2.15 -1.51 -17.75
C THR A 23 1.52 -0.28 -17.11
N VAL A 24 0.20 -0.34 -16.86
CA VAL A 24 -0.53 0.75 -16.20
C VAL A 24 -0.03 0.94 -14.76
N SER A 25 0.17 -0.14 -14.00
CA SER A 25 0.73 -0.08 -12.64
C SER A 25 2.15 0.52 -12.58
N LYS A 26 3.00 0.23 -13.58
CA LYS A 26 4.31 0.90 -13.71
C LYS A 26 4.14 2.39 -14.00
N ALA A 27 3.17 2.77 -14.82
CA ALA A 27 2.89 4.17 -15.11
C ALA A 27 2.39 4.94 -13.89
N VAL A 28 1.48 4.35 -13.09
CA VAL A 28 1.08 4.88 -11.77
C VAL A 28 2.32 5.14 -10.90
N SER A 29 3.22 4.16 -10.83
CA SER A 29 4.45 4.29 -10.04
C SER A 29 5.36 5.41 -10.56
N TYR A 30 5.46 5.58 -11.88
CA TYR A 30 6.30 6.59 -12.51
C TYR A 30 5.76 8.01 -12.30
N GLU A 31 4.46 8.21 -12.52
CA GLU A 31 3.80 9.51 -12.28
C GLU A 31 3.97 9.95 -10.82
N LEU A 32 3.82 9.03 -9.85
CA LEU A 32 3.95 9.34 -8.43
C LEU A 32 5.41 9.56 -7.99
N ARG A 33 6.34 8.70 -8.40
CA ARG A 33 7.72 8.71 -7.88
C ARG A 33 8.63 9.68 -8.60
N GLU A 34 8.49 9.75 -9.92
CA GLU A 34 9.43 10.49 -10.78
C GLU A 34 8.86 11.85 -11.19
N LYS A 35 7.55 11.95 -11.42
CA LYS A 35 6.90 13.21 -11.82
C LYS A 35 6.19 13.93 -10.68
N ASN A 36 5.99 13.30 -9.53
CA ASN A 36 5.19 13.80 -8.41
C ASN A 36 3.80 14.31 -8.86
N ASN A 37 3.19 13.62 -9.83
CA ASN A 37 1.90 13.99 -10.41
C ASN A 37 0.83 13.01 -9.95
N PHE A 38 0.16 13.37 -8.86
CA PHE A 38 -0.85 12.53 -8.24
C PHE A 38 -2.12 12.39 -9.11
N ALA A 39 -2.59 13.49 -9.72
CA ALA A 39 -3.79 13.48 -10.54
C ALA A 39 -3.66 12.52 -11.74
N ASN A 40 -2.50 12.53 -12.42
CA ASN A 40 -2.23 11.58 -13.51
C ASN A 40 -2.24 10.13 -13.01
N ALA A 41 -1.66 9.88 -11.83
CA ALA A 41 -1.62 8.55 -11.25
C ALA A 41 -3.01 8.03 -10.88
N GLU A 42 -3.92 8.90 -10.43
CA GLU A 42 -5.31 8.53 -10.18
C GLU A 42 -6.04 8.13 -11.46
N ILE A 43 -5.88 8.89 -12.55
CA ILE A 43 -6.46 8.54 -13.86
C ILE A 43 -5.96 7.17 -14.32
N LEU A 44 -4.65 6.95 -14.23
CA LEU A 44 -4.04 5.67 -14.56
C LEU A 44 -4.54 4.52 -13.67
N PHE A 45 -4.75 4.78 -12.38
CA PHE A 45 -5.35 3.79 -11.49
C PHE A 45 -6.79 3.48 -11.89
N GLY A 46 -7.58 4.48 -12.30
CA GLY A 46 -8.90 4.28 -12.90
C GLY A 46 -8.86 3.32 -14.10
N TYR A 47 -7.93 3.53 -15.04
CA TYR A 47 -7.74 2.61 -16.17
C TYR A 47 -7.34 1.19 -15.73
N LEU A 48 -6.56 1.06 -14.65
CA LEU A 48 -6.24 -0.25 -14.10
C LEU A 48 -7.48 -0.96 -13.55
N ILE A 49 -8.36 -0.24 -12.86
CA ILE A 49 -9.62 -0.79 -12.35
C ILE A 49 -10.53 -1.19 -13.50
N GLU A 50 -10.69 -0.36 -14.53
CA GLU A 50 -11.48 -0.69 -15.73
C GLU A 50 -11.05 -2.05 -16.34
N ILE A 51 -9.74 -2.26 -16.51
CA ILE A 51 -9.21 -3.53 -17.07
C ILE A 51 -9.53 -4.73 -16.16
N LEU A 52 -9.48 -4.55 -14.83
CA LEU A 52 -9.78 -5.62 -13.88
C LEU A 52 -11.28 -5.91 -13.78
N ASP A 53 -12.13 -4.90 -13.92
CA ASP A 53 -13.58 -5.04 -13.94
C ASP A 53 -14.06 -5.71 -15.22
N GLU A 54 -13.48 -5.37 -16.37
CA GLU A 54 -13.75 -6.07 -17.64
C GLU A 54 -13.45 -7.57 -17.52
N LYS A 55 -12.31 -7.94 -16.91
CA LYS A 55 -11.97 -9.34 -16.64
C LYS A 55 -12.97 -10.01 -15.71
N LYS A 56 -13.37 -9.33 -14.63
CA LYS A 56 -14.37 -9.83 -13.68
C LYS A 56 -15.71 -10.10 -14.38
N ASN A 57 -16.20 -9.12 -15.15
CA ASN A 57 -17.46 -9.20 -15.87
C ASN A 57 -17.44 -10.28 -16.97
N ALA A 58 -16.28 -10.51 -17.58
CA ALA A 58 -16.07 -11.61 -18.51
C ALA A 58 -15.87 -12.98 -17.83
N ASN A 59 -15.97 -13.08 -16.50
CA ASN A 59 -15.67 -14.27 -15.70
C ASN A 59 -14.26 -14.84 -15.92
N VAL A 60 -13.30 -13.98 -16.27
CA VAL A 60 -11.88 -14.33 -16.42
C VAL A 60 -11.21 -14.23 -15.05
N LYS A 61 -10.61 -15.32 -14.58
CA LYS A 61 -9.87 -15.32 -13.32
C LYS A 61 -8.65 -14.40 -13.42
N TYR A 62 -8.42 -13.60 -12.37
CA TYR A 62 -7.19 -12.83 -12.23
C TYR A 62 -5.98 -13.77 -12.13
N ASN A 63 -4.93 -13.46 -12.87
CA ASN A 63 -3.64 -14.13 -12.72
C ASN A 63 -2.76 -13.37 -11.71
N GLU A 64 -1.59 -13.94 -11.38
CA GLU A 64 -0.66 -13.33 -10.42
C GLU A 64 -0.15 -11.95 -10.86
N TYR A 65 -0.02 -11.71 -12.17
CA TYR A 65 0.41 -10.41 -12.69
C TYR A 65 -0.65 -9.33 -12.48
N ASP A 66 -1.93 -9.68 -12.63
CA ASP A 66 -3.06 -8.78 -12.38
C ASP A 66 -3.08 -8.36 -10.90
N VAL A 67 -2.98 -9.34 -10.00
CA VAL A 67 -2.96 -9.14 -8.55
C VAL A 67 -1.77 -8.27 -8.16
N THR A 68 -0.57 -8.58 -8.65
CA THR A 68 0.65 -7.82 -8.36
C THR A 68 0.56 -6.39 -8.88
N ALA A 69 0.01 -6.19 -10.09
CA ALA A 69 -0.16 -4.87 -10.69
C ALA A 69 -1.08 -3.98 -9.84
N PHE A 70 -2.24 -4.51 -9.43
CA PHE A 70 -3.18 -3.84 -8.54
C PHE A 70 -2.53 -3.49 -7.20
N GLN A 71 -1.97 -4.48 -6.50
CA GLN A 71 -1.38 -4.33 -5.18
C GLN A 71 -0.26 -3.28 -5.18
N ARG A 72 0.59 -3.29 -6.21
CA ARG A 72 1.65 -2.30 -6.39
C ARG A 72 1.08 -0.90 -6.61
N ALA A 73 0.08 -0.75 -7.47
CA ALA A 73 -0.50 0.55 -7.82
C ALA A 73 -1.15 1.19 -6.59
N VAL A 74 -2.04 0.45 -5.90
CA VAL A 74 -2.76 0.99 -4.74
C VAL A 74 -1.84 1.26 -3.55
N SER A 75 -0.85 0.39 -3.30
CA SER A 75 0.17 0.65 -2.28
C SER A 75 0.98 1.92 -2.59
N THR A 76 1.24 2.19 -3.87
CA THR A 76 1.96 3.40 -4.28
C THR A 76 1.08 4.65 -4.13
N LEU A 77 -0.21 4.58 -4.46
CA LEU A 77 -1.15 5.68 -4.21
C LEU A 77 -1.22 6.04 -2.72
N VAL A 78 -1.37 5.06 -1.84
CA VAL A 78 -1.36 5.29 -0.38
C VAL A 78 -0.05 5.96 0.05
N ARG A 79 1.10 5.47 -0.42
CA ARG A 79 2.43 5.94 0.00
C ARG A 79 2.73 7.38 -0.42
N TYR A 80 2.29 7.75 -1.62
CA TYR A 80 2.60 9.05 -2.25
C TYR A 80 1.38 9.97 -2.32
N ALA A 81 0.36 9.69 -1.51
CA ALA A 81 -0.82 10.53 -1.40
C ALA A 81 -0.45 11.97 -1.02
N PRO A 82 -1.11 13.01 -1.58
CA PRO A 82 -0.77 14.41 -1.30
C PRO A 82 -0.99 14.79 0.17
N SER A 83 -1.91 14.10 0.83
CA SER A 83 -2.18 14.26 2.26
C SER A 83 -2.42 12.92 2.96
N PRO A 84 -2.26 12.87 4.30
CA PRO A 84 -2.64 11.70 5.08
C PRO A 84 -4.13 11.32 4.94
N LYS A 85 -5.00 12.31 4.74
CA LYS A 85 -6.43 12.08 4.46
C LYS A 85 -6.63 11.32 3.16
N ASP A 86 -5.92 11.70 2.10
CA ASP A 86 -5.99 11.03 0.80
C ASP A 86 -5.40 9.62 0.89
N SER A 87 -4.32 9.44 1.67
CA SER A 87 -3.74 8.12 1.94
C SER A 87 -4.77 7.16 2.56
N ARG A 88 -5.53 7.65 3.57
CA ARG A 88 -6.62 6.90 4.19
C ARG A 88 -7.78 6.63 3.24
N TYR A 89 -8.09 7.55 2.33
CA TYR A 89 -9.13 7.35 1.32
C TYR A 89 -8.84 6.09 0.47
N TYR A 90 -7.64 5.94 -0.07
CA TYR A 90 -7.31 4.74 -0.88
C TYR A 90 -7.26 3.46 -0.06
N PHE A 91 -6.86 3.53 1.21
CA PHE A 91 -6.96 2.38 2.10
C PHE A 91 -8.42 1.93 2.29
N ASN A 92 -9.31 2.87 2.62
CA ASN A 92 -10.73 2.57 2.81
C ASN A 92 -11.37 2.06 1.51
N LEU A 93 -11.04 2.66 0.36
CA LEU A 93 -11.45 2.19 -0.95
C LEU A 93 -11.00 0.74 -1.18
N THR A 94 -9.75 0.41 -0.82
CA THR A 94 -9.20 -0.95 -0.95
C THR A 94 -10.00 -1.96 -0.13
N LEU A 95 -10.36 -1.60 1.11
CA LEU A 95 -11.12 -2.47 2.00
C LEU A 95 -12.58 -2.63 1.55
N ALA A 96 -13.21 -1.57 1.05
CA ALA A 96 -14.63 -1.57 0.69
C ALA A 96 -14.92 -2.27 -0.65
N GLU A 97 -14.08 -2.04 -1.66
CA GLU A 97 -14.42 -2.39 -3.05
C GLU A 97 -13.75 -3.68 -3.54
N PHE A 98 -12.69 -4.15 -2.87
CA PHE A 98 -11.86 -5.23 -3.37
C PHE A 98 -11.73 -6.40 -2.39
N ASP A 99 -11.90 -7.61 -2.91
CA ASP A 99 -11.76 -8.87 -2.17
C ASP A 99 -10.61 -9.72 -2.75
N LYS A 100 -10.47 -10.95 -2.23
CA LYS A 100 -9.56 -11.95 -2.79
C LYS A 100 -9.88 -12.19 -4.28
N PRO A 101 -8.87 -12.36 -5.14
CA PRO A 101 -7.43 -12.45 -4.84
C PRO A 101 -6.69 -11.11 -4.81
N LEU A 102 -7.35 -9.98 -5.11
CA LEU A 102 -6.71 -8.66 -5.17
C LEU A 102 -6.32 -8.18 -3.76
N ARG A 103 -7.24 -8.30 -2.79
CA ARG A 103 -6.99 -8.02 -1.37
C ARG A 103 -6.40 -9.24 -0.66
N THR A 104 -5.22 -9.06 -0.07
CA THR A 104 -4.51 -10.09 0.71
C THR A 104 -3.98 -9.48 2.01
N SER A 105 -3.70 -10.31 3.00
CA SER A 105 -3.11 -9.86 4.27
C SER A 105 -1.75 -9.17 4.06
N THR A 106 -0.97 -9.61 3.06
CA THR A 106 0.29 -8.93 2.67
C THR A 106 0.03 -7.52 2.13
N LEU A 107 -1.01 -7.33 1.31
CA LEU A 107 -1.39 -6.01 0.83
C LEU A 107 -1.84 -5.11 1.98
N GLU A 108 -2.72 -5.62 2.85
CA GLU A 108 -3.24 -4.88 4.00
C GLU A 108 -2.10 -4.40 4.90
N LEU A 109 -1.14 -5.27 5.24
CA LEU A 109 0.04 -4.88 6.00
C LEU A 109 0.93 -3.87 5.26
N THR A 110 1.10 -4.02 3.95
CA THR A 110 1.85 -3.05 3.14
C THR A 110 1.18 -1.67 3.15
N ILE A 111 -0.15 -1.61 3.08
CA ILE A 111 -0.90 -0.36 3.16
C ILE A 111 -0.80 0.24 4.56
N LEU A 112 -0.91 -0.58 5.62
CA LEU A 112 -0.71 -0.12 7.01
C LEU A 112 0.69 0.51 7.19
N ASN A 113 1.74 -0.14 6.67
CA ASN A 113 3.09 0.43 6.66
C ASN A 113 3.13 1.80 6.00
N ASN A 114 2.46 1.95 4.85
CA ASN A 114 2.44 3.22 4.14
C ASN A 114 1.64 4.29 4.90
N LEU A 115 0.54 3.94 5.54
CA LEU A 115 -0.23 4.85 6.39
C LEU A 115 0.60 5.34 7.58
N VAL A 116 1.26 4.44 8.32
CA VAL A 116 2.17 4.80 9.41
C VAL A 116 3.28 5.72 8.89
N PHE A 117 3.86 5.41 7.72
CA PHE A 117 4.87 6.27 7.13
C PHE A 117 4.34 7.67 6.82
N VAL A 118 3.20 7.80 6.12
CA VAL A 118 2.65 9.09 5.70
C VAL A 118 2.29 9.95 6.92
N HIS A 119 1.58 9.38 7.89
CA HIS A 119 1.18 10.10 9.11
C HIS A 119 2.36 10.41 10.04
N SER A 120 3.46 9.66 9.99
CA SER A 120 4.64 9.95 10.82
C SER A 120 5.59 10.98 10.21
N GLN A 121 5.30 11.54 9.03
CA GLN A 121 6.15 12.59 8.44
C GLN A 121 5.98 13.94 9.12
N HIS A 122 4.82 14.19 9.75
CA HIS A 122 4.49 15.47 10.37
C HIS A 122 4.04 15.28 11.82
N ASN A 123 4.44 16.20 12.70
CA ASN A 123 4.15 16.07 14.14
C ASN A 123 2.66 16.19 14.46
N ASP A 124 1.90 16.95 13.68
CA ASP A 124 0.46 17.15 13.81
C ASP A 124 -0.36 15.88 13.52
N THR A 125 0.24 14.90 12.82
CA THR A 125 -0.39 13.62 12.47
C THR A 125 0.26 12.42 13.14
N MET A 126 1.14 12.65 14.12
CA MET A 126 1.82 11.56 14.83
C MET A 126 0.86 10.72 15.70
N GLU A 127 -0.13 11.35 16.34
CA GLU A 127 -1.16 10.64 17.11
C GLU A 127 -1.99 9.73 16.22
N ASP A 128 -2.28 10.16 14.99
CA ASP A 128 -2.93 9.34 13.98
C ASP A 128 -2.07 8.13 13.60
N ALA A 129 -0.76 8.32 13.43
CA ALA A 129 0.17 7.21 13.19
C ALA A 129 0.16 6.21 14.36
N LEU A 130 0.12 6.70 15.60
CA LEU A 130 0.03 5.86 16.79
C LEU A 130 -1.27 5.05 16.82
N ASN A 131 -2.40 5.67 16.48
CA ASN A 131 -3.69 4.98 16.42
C ASN A 131 -3.71 3.89 15.33
N ILE A 132 -3.08 4.13 14.18
CA ILE A 132 -2.92 3.10 13.14
C ILE A 132 -2.10 1.91 13.68
N ILE A 133 -1.03 2.16 14.45
CA ILE A 133 -0.23 1.09 15.06
C ILE A 133 -1.05 0.29 16.07
N LYS A 134 -1.80 0.97 16.96
CA LYS A 134 -2.69 0.30 17.93
C LYS A 134 -3.70 -0.60 17.23
N THR A 135 -4.40 -0.08 16.21
CA THR A 135 -5.33 -0.88 15.41
C THR A 135 -4.64 -2.07 14.74
N ALA A 136 -3.42 -1.90 14.22
CA ALA A 136 -2.64 -3.00 13.64
C ALA A 136 -2.29 -4.10 14.68
N LEU A 137 -2.05 -3.73 15.94
CA LEU A 137 -1.85 -4.70 17.02
C LEU A 137 -3.14 -5.42 17.41
N GLU A 138 -4.28 -4.70 17.46
CA GLU A 138 -5.60 -5.26 17.76
C GLU A 138 -6.01 -6.33 16.74
N ILE A 139 -5.73 -6.09 15.45
CA ILE A 139 -5.95 -7.10 14.40
C ILE A 139 -4.92 -8.23 14.44
N GLY A 140 -3.88 -8.12 15.26
CA GLY A 140 -2.90 -9.18 15.50
C GLY A 140 -1.77 -9.25 14.48
N VAL A 141 -1.27 -8.12 13.96
CA VAL A 141 -0.21 -8.09 12.92
C VAL A 141 1.03 -8.95 13.24
N PHE A 142 1.44 -9.04 14.51
CA PHE A 142 2.55 -9.89 14.97
C PHE A 142 2.15 -11.32 15.34
N ARG A 143 0.85 -11.65 15.34
CA ARG A 143 0.30 -12.96 15.71
C ARG A 143 0.06 -13.87 14.51
N PHE A 144 -0.04 -13.30 13.31
CA PHE A 144 -0.22 -14.09 12.09
C PHE A 144 1.02 -14.94 11.79
N LYS A 145 0.80 -16.15 11.27
CA LYS A 145 1.92 -17.01 10.87
C LYS A 145 2.63 -16.34 9.71
N VAL A 146 3.96 -16.26 9.78
CA VAL A 146 4.84 -15.80 8.70
C VAL A 146 4.36 -16.34 7.33
N THR A 147 3.97 -17.61 7.24
CA THR A 147 3.45 -18.21 5.98
C THR A 147 2.24 -17.50 5.34
N GLU A 148 1.45 -16.74 6.10
CA GLU A 148 0.28 -16.00 5.62
C GLU A 148 0.67 -14.72 4.85
N TYR A 149 1.82 -14.13 5.17
CA TYR A 149 2.34 -12.95 4.46
C TYR A 149 3.25 -13.27 3.27
N TYR A 150 3.78 -14.51 3.21
CA TYR A 150 4.95 -14.84 2.36
C TYR A 150 4.61 -15.64 1.10
N ARG A 151 3.33 -15.94 0.80
CA ARG A 151 2.99 -16.76 -0.38
C ARG A 151 3.48 -16.19 -1.71
N HIS A 152 3.76 -14.88 -1.82
CA HIS A 152 4.11 -14.24 -3.10
C HIS A 152 5.16 -13.12 -3.00
N GLN A 153 6.05 -13.10 -1.99
CA GLN A 153 7.08 -12.06 -1.93
C GLN A 153 8.32 -12.40 -2.77
N PRO A 154 8.75 -11.52 -3.71
CA PRO A 154 10.05 -11.64 -4.34
C PRO A 154 11.16 -11.47 -3.30
N SER A 155 12.22 -12.29 -3.37
CA SER A 155 13.37 -12.34 -2.43
C SER A 155 14.15 -11.03 -2.20
N ARG A 156 13.75 -9.92 -2.84
CA ARG A 156 14.42 -8.61 -2.81
C ARG A 156 13.70 -7.55 -1.98
N PHE A 157 12.50 -7.83 -1.46
CA PHE A 157 11.76 -6.88 -0.64
C PHE A 157 11.92 -7.20 0.84
N ASN A 158 12.05 -6.16 1.67
CA ASN A 158 12.04 -6.30 3.12
C ASN A 158 10.68 -6.89 3.54
N ASP A 159 10.73 -7.83 4.48
CA ASP A 159 9.54 -8.40 5.10
C ASP A 159 8.62 -7.28 5.62
N PRO A 160 7.33 -7.23 5.21
CA PRO A 160 6.39 -6.18 5.63
C PRO A 160 6.26 -6.09 7.14
N LEU A 161 6.42 -7.19 7.88
CA LEU A 161 6.35 -7.17 9.33
C LEU A 161 7.58 -6.49 9.94
N SER A 162 8.77 -6.78 9.43
CA SER A 162 10.00 -6.04 9.78
C SER A 162 9.91 -4.54 9.45
N VAL A 163 9.30 -4.20 8.30
CA VAL A 163 9.07 -2.80 7.93
C VAL A 163 8.09 -2.13 8.89
N PHE A 164 7.02 -2.83 9.27
CA PHE A 164 6.03 -2.34 10.23
C PHE A 164 6.69 -2.03 11.58
N ASP A 165 7.48 -2.96 12.11
CA ASP A 165 8.23 -2.76 13.35
C ASP A 165 9.13 -1.51 13.24
N THR A 166 9.95 -1.44 12.20
CA THR A 166 10.89 -0.33 11.97
C THR A 166 10.19 1.02 11.92
N LEU A 167 9.09 1.14 11.16
CA LEU A 167 8.33 2.39 11.06
C LEU A 167 7.67 2.76 12.38
N SER A 168 7.15 1.77 13.10
CA SER A 168 6.50 1.97 14.38
C SER A 168 7.45 2.54 15.43
N GLN A 169 8.73 2.14 15.43
CA GLN A 169 9.71 2.65 16.40
C GLN A 169 9.82 4.18 16.41
N LYS A 170 9.72 4.83 15.24
CA LYS A 170 9.76 6.30 15.16
C LYS A 170 8.59 6.93 15.92
N VAL A 171 7.38 6.42 15.68
CA VAL A 171 6.14 6.90 16.28
C VAL A 171 6.13 6.63 17.78
N LEU A 172 6.44 5.40 18.18
CA LEU A 172 6.46 5.00 19.59
C LEU A 172 7.42 5.87 20.40
N ARG A 173 8.65 6.10 19.90
CA ARG A 173 9.63 6.95 20.57
C ARG A 173 9.16 8.40 20.72
N TYR A 174 8.47 8.95 19.72
CA TYR A 174 7.89 10.29 19.80
C TYR A 174 6.93 10.41 20.99
N HIS A 175 6.14 9.37 21.25
CA HIS A 175 5.18 9.33 22.36
C HIS A 175 5.77 8.78 23.69
N GLY A 176 7.07 8.48 23.75
CA GLY A 176 7.70 7.88 24.94
C GLY A 176 7.22 6.43 25.20
N LEU A 177 6.85 5.73 24.15
CA LEU A 177 6.33 4.37 24.15
C LEU A 177 7.31 3.39 23.50
N GLU A 178 7.09 2.11 23.71
CA GLU A 178 7.78 1.00 23.06
C GLU A 178 6.85 -0.21 22.94
N PHE A 179 7.19 -1.15 22.05
CA PHE A 179 6.52 -2.45 22.09
C PHE A 179 6.91 -3.21 23.35
N ASN A 180 5.99 -4.00 23.89
CA ASN A 180 6.32 -4.99 24.91
C ASN A 180 7.20 -6.12 24.30
N GLN A 181 7.68 -7.05 25.15
CA GLN A 181 8.67 -8.05 24.74
C GLN A 181 8.21 -8.95 23.59
N ASP A 182 6.92 -9.33 23.55
CA ASP A 182 6.35 -10.17 22.49
C ASP A 182 5.75 -9.36 21.32
N LYS A 183 5.86 -8.03 21.36
CA LYS A 183 5.32 -7.07 20.39
C LYS A 183 3.81 -7.16 20.19
N THR A 184 3.07 -7.74 21.12
CA THR A 184 1.60 -7.80 21.04
C THR A 184 0.91 -6.58 21.63
N ASP A 185 1.62 -5.72 22.36
CA ASP A 185 1.09 -4.52 22.99
C ASP A 185 2.13 -3.39 23.05
N ILE A 186 1.69 -2.19 23.43
CA ILE A 186 2.51 -0.99 23.61
C ILE A 186 2.58 -0.64 25.10
N GLN A 187 3.78 -0.35 25.59
CA GLN A 187 4.03 0.05 26.97
C GLN A 187 4.81 1.37 27.04
N LYS A 188 4.82 2.01 28.22
CA LYS A 188 5.67 3.18 28.46
C LYS A 188 7.13 2.77 28.46
N CYS A 189 7.99 3.56 27.82
CA CYS A 189 9.42 3.35 27.88
C CYS A 189 9.93 3.70 29.29
N ILE A 190 10.25 2.68 30.09
CA ILE A 190 10.86 2.88 31.40
C ILE A 190 12.37 2.98 31.17
N LYS A 191 12.91 4.20 31.18
CA LYS A 191 14.37 4.37 31.19
C LYS A 191 14.93 3.70 32.44
N LYS A 192 15.68 2.61 32.26
CA LYS A 192 16.51 2.06 33.34
C LYS A 192 17.68 3.04 33.56
N ASN A 193 17.67 3.69 34.73
CA ASN A 193 18.80 4.49 35.22
C ASN A 193 20.02 3.60 35.48
#